data_AF-A0A1F7BP07-F1
#
_entry.id   AF-A0A1F7BP07-F1
#
_cell.length_a   1.000
_cell.length_b   1.000
_cell.length_c   1.000
_cell.angle_alpha   90.00
_cell.angle_beta   90.00
_cell.angle_gamma   90.00
#
_symmetry.space_group_name_H-M   'P 1'
#
loop_
_entity.id
_entity.type
_entity.pdbx_description
1 polymer ?
#
loop_
_entity_poly.entity_id
_entity_poly.type
_entity_poly.pdbx_seq_one_letter_code
_entity_poly.pdbx_strand_id
1 'polypeptide(L)'
;MQIASRRFLLSVNNSYLQWKRLSLENARDMEIMNAMQAQLQKIDEQILDLLEERTHVCANGAEESEKTIDYWIDSAMYREMDETSIEKMCKVVMAHCKNRRN
;
A
#
# COMPACT_ATOMS: atom_id res chain seq x y z
N MET A 1 -60.30 -2.19 8.35
CA MET A 1 -59.07 -2.39 9.17
C MET A 1 -58.00 -3.21 8.41
N GLN A 2 -57.70 -2.92 7.13
CA GLN A 2 -56.71 -3.69 6.34
C GLN A 2 -55.48 -2.86 5.87
N ILE A 3 -55.58 -1.52 5.89
CA ILE A 3 -54.54 -0.63 5.34
C ILE A 3 -53.30 -0.55 6.26
N ALA A 4 -53.48 -0.64 7.59
CA ALA A 4 -52.39 -0.57 8.56
C ALA A 4 -51.41 -1.76 8.44
N SER A 5 -51.92 -2.95 8.15
CA SER A 5 -51.10 -4.16 7.96
C SER A 5 -50.22 -4.06 6.70
N ARG A 6 -50.76 -3.53 5.60
CA ARG A 6 -50.00 -3.35 4.36
C ARG A 6 -48.86 -2.33 4.50
N ARG A 7 -49.10 -1.23 5.21
CA ARG A 7 -48.07 -0.20 5.46
C ARG A 7 -46.95 -0.71 6.36
N PHE A 8 -47.30 -1.52 7.38
CA PHE A 8 -46.33 -2.19 8.24
C PHE A 8 -45.46 -3.19 7.46
N LEU A 9 -46.08 -4.05 6.64
CA LEU A 9 -45.34 -5.02 5.81
C LEU A 9 -44.41 -4.33 4.80
N LEU A 10 -44.83 -3.23 4.18
CA LEU A 10 -43.98 -2.44 3.29
C LEU A 10 -42.80 -1.81 4.03
N SER A 11 -42.99 -1.32 5.25
CA SER A 11 -41.92 -0.77 6.08
C SER A 11 -40.87 -1.82 6.42
N VAL A 12 -41.30 -3.00 6.87
CA VAL A 12 -40.40 -4.10 7.22
C VAL A 12 -39.63 -4.58 5.98
N ASN A 13 -40.31 -4.70 4.84
CA ASN A 13 -39.66 -5.08 3.59
C ASN A 13 -38.64 -4.03 3.13
N ASN A 14 -38.94 -2.73 3.29
CA ASN A 14 -38.01 -1.66 2.94
C ASN A 14 -36.77 -1.67 3.85
N SER A 15 -36.95 -1.87 5.17
CA SER A 15 -35.84 -2.01 6.12
C SER A 15 -34.97 -3.23 5.81
N TYR A 16 -35.57 -4.35 5.45
CA TYR A 16 -34.84 -5.56 5.04
C TYR A 16 -34.02 -5.33 3.75
N LEU A 17 -34.61 -4.69 2.74
CA LEU A 17 -33.91 -4.36 1.51
C LEU A 17 -32.76 -3.37 1.74
N GLN A 18 -32.94 -2.40 2.64
CA GLN A 18 -31.90 -1.47 3.03
C GLN A 18 -30.74 -2.18 3.75
N TRP A 19 -31.03 -3.05 4.71
CA TRP A 19 -30.02 -3.85 5.39
C TRP A 19 -29.27 -4.76 4.42
N LYS A 20 -29.99 -5.44 3.51
CA LYS A 20 -29.39 -6.30 2.48
C LYS A 20 -28.46 -5.50 1.57
N ARG A 21 -28.86 -4.30 1.14
CA ARG A 21 -28.01 -3.41 0.34
C ARG A 21 -26.73 -3.06 1.08
N LEU A 22 -26.84 -2.61 2.33
CA LEU A 22 -25.68 -2.24 3.16
C LEU A 22 -24.74 -3.43 3.38
N SER A 23 -25.29 -4.64 3.60
CA SER A 23 -24.47 -5.85 3.76
C SER A 23 -23.68 -6.21 2.49
N LEU A 24 -24.27 -5.99 1.30
CA LEU A 24 -23.62 -6.24 0.02
C LEU A 24 -22.56 -5.19 -0.30
N GLU A 25 -22.84 -3.92 0.02
CA GLU A 25 -21.86 -2.83 -0.09
C GLU A 25 -20.65 -3.10 0.82
N ASN A 26 -20.88 -3.45 2.09
CA ASN A 26 -19.80 -3.80 3.02
C ASN A 26 -19.00 -5.02 2.56
N ALA A 27 -19.65 -6.05 2.01
CA ALA A 27 -18.97 -7.24 1.50
C ALA A 27 -18.09 -6.90 0.28
N ARG A 28 -18.59 -6.03 -0.61
CA ARG A 28 -17.83 -5.54 -1.76
C ARG A 28 -16.63 -4.70 -1.33
N ASP A 29 -16.81 -3.79 -0.39
CA ASP A 29 -15.71 -2.96 0.11
C ASP A 29 -14.63 -3.82 0.78
N MET A 30 -15.04 -4.85 1.54
CA MET A 30 -14.12 -5.83 2.12
C MET A 30 -13.34 -6.60 1.04
N GLU A 31 -13.99 -7.03 -0.04
CA GLU A 31 -13.33 -7.70 -1.16
C GLU A 31 -12.31 -6.79 -1.84
N ILE A 32 -12.66 -5.52 -2.08
CA ILE A 32 -11.76 -4.51 -2.67
C ILE A 32 -10.55 -4.27 -1.75
N MET A 33 -10.77 -4.10 -0.45
CA MET A 33 -9.68 -3.91 0.52
C MET A 33 -8.74 -5.12 0.57
N ASN A 34 -9.29 -6.34 0.57
CA ASN A 34 -8.49 -7.56 0.57
C ASN A 34 -7.66 -7.70 -0.71
N ALA A 35 -8.25 -7.39 -1.88
CA ALA A 35 -7.54 -7.41 -3.15
C ALA A 35 -6.42 -6.36 -3.20
N MET A 36 -6.67 -5.14 -2.70
CA MET A 36 -5.66 -4.10 -2.58
C MET A 36 -4.52 -4.52 -1.64
N GLN A 37 -4.84 -5.09 -0.48
CA GLN A 37 -3.84 -5.55 0.48
C GLN A 37 -2.95 -6.65 -0.11
N ALA A 38 -3.53 -7.58 -0.87
CA ALA A 38 -2.76 -8.61 -1.56
C ALA A 38 -1.81 -8.02 -2.63
N GLN A 39 -2.23 -6.96 -3.32
CA GLN A 39 -1.36 -6.25 -4.28
C GLN A 39 -0.22 -5.52 -3.57
N LEU A 40 -0.51 -4.84 -2.46
CA LEU A 40 0.51 -4.17 -1.64
C LEU A 40 1.52 -5.18 -1.10
N GLN A 41 1.06 -6.30 -0.55
CA GLN A 41 1.94 -7.36 -0.06
C GLN A 41 2.90 -7.86 -1.16
N LYS A 42 2.40 -8.04 -2.39
CA LYS A 42 3.24 -8.44 -3.51
C LYS A 42 4.29 -7.39 -3.86
N ILE A 43 3.95 -6.11 -3.79
CA ILE A 43 4.91 -5.01 -4.00
C ILE A 43 5.95 -5.01 -2.87
N ASP A 44 5.53 -5.22 -1.63
CA ASP A 44 6.42 -5.27 -0.47
C ASP A 44 7.42 -6.43 -0.59
N GLU A 45 6.96 -7.61 -1.02
CA GLU A 45 7.83 -8.76 -1.33
C GLU A 45 8.89 -8.39 -2.39
N GLN A 46 8.48 -7.72 -3.47
CA GLN A 46 9.41 -7.26 -4.51
C GLN A 46 10.43 -6.22 -4.01
N ILE A 47 10.00 -5.32 -3.12
CA ILE A 47 10.90 -4.34 -2.50
C ILE A 47 11.94 -5.08 -1.64
N LEU A 48 11.52 -6.08 -0.86
CA LEU A 48 12.42 -6.86 -0.02
C LEU A 48 13.45 -7.64 -0.85
N ASP A 49 13.03 -8.30 -1.93
CA ASP A 49 13.93 -9.02 -2.84
C ASP A 49 14.98 -8.08 -3.44
N LEU A 50 14.57 -6.89 -3.90
CA LEU A 50 15.48 -5.89 -4.46
C LEU A 50 16.43 -5.30 -3.40
N LEU A 51 15.97 -5.12 -2.16
CA LEU A 51 16.81 -4.67 -1.06
C LEU A 51 17.87 -5.73 -0.71
N GLU A 52 17.50 -7.01 -0.68
CA GLU A 52 18.44 -8.11 -0.50
C GLU A 52 19.50 -8.10 -1.61
N GLU A 53 19.09 -8.06 -2.87
CA GLU A 53 20.02 -7.99 -4.02
C GLU A 53 20.97 -6.80 -3.92
N ARG A 54 20.43 -5.60 -3.63
CA ARG A 54 21.24 -4.39 -3.43
C ARG A 54 22.30 -4.59 -2.35
N THR A 55 21.96 -5.24 -1.24
CA THR A 55 22.94 -5.51 -0.17
C THR A 55 24.05 -6.46 -0.61
N HIS A 56 23.75 -7.43 -1.47
CA HIS A 56 24.76 -8.31 -2.06
C HIS A 56 25.69 -7.56 -3.01
N VAL A 57 25.15 -6.67 -3.84
CA VAL A 57 25.97 -5.81 -4.71
C VAL A 57 26.88 -4.91 -3.88
N CYS A 58 26.35 -4.29 -2.82
CA CYS A 58 27.14 -3.47 -1.92
C CYS A 58 28.21 -4.26 -1.16
N ALA A 59 28.07 -5.57 -0.94
CA ALA A 59 29.14 -6.36 -0.32
C ALA A 59 30.42 -6.39 -1.21
N ASN A 60 30.27 -6.20 -2.53
CA ASN A 60 31.35 -6.33 -3.50
C ASN A 60 32.07 -5.00 -3.82
N GLY A 61 31.64 -3.86 -3.27
CA GLY A 61 32.28 -2.56 -3.58
C GLY A 61 31.68 -1.37 -2.83
N ALA A 62 32.47 -0.31 -2.62
CA ALA A 62 32.02 0.90 -1.95
C ALA A 62 31.03 1.70 -2.80
N GLU A 63 29.93 2.13 -2.19
CA GLU A 63 28.93 2.99 -2.82
C GLU A 63 29.32 4.47 -2.62
N GLU A 64 29.30 5.26 -3.69
CA GLU A 64 29.53 6.71 -3.64
C GLU A 64 28.27 7.42 -3.15
N SER A 65 28.27 7.81 -1.88
CA SER A 65 27.03 8.15 -1.17
C SER A 65 26.32 9.40 -1.70
N GLU A 66 27.05 10.41 -2.14
CA GLU A 66 26.47 11.66 -2.66
C GLU A 66 25.77 11.43 -4.01
N LYS A 67 26.46 10.79 -4.96
CA LYS A 67 25.87 10.46 -6.28
C LYS A 67 24.65 9.56 -6.19
N THR A 68 24.60 8.60 -5.27
CA THR A 68 23.40 7.79 -5.07
C THR A 68 22.23 8.65 -4.60
N ILE A 69 22.45 9.54 -3.63
CA ILE A 69 21.37 10.36 -3.08
C ILE A 69 20.82 11.30 -4.16
N ASP A 70 21.70 11.97 -4.91
CA ASP A 70 21.30 12.85 -6.01
C ASP A 70 20.45 12.10 -7.05
N TYR A 71 20.88 10.89 -7.43
CA TYR A 71 20.12 10.04 -8.35
C TYR A 71 18.70 9.73 -7.85
N TRP A 72 18.53 9.45 -6.55
CA TRP A 72 17.22 9.16 -5.95
C TRP A 72 16.33 10.40 -5.94
N ILE A 73 16.88 11.58 -5.62
CA ILE A 73 16.15 12.85 -5.61
C ILE A 73 15.72 13.22 -7.04
N ASP A 74 16.63 13.20 -8.02
CA ASP A 74 16.29 13.47 -9.43
C ASP A 74 15.21 12.52 -9.94
N SER A 75 15.31 11.24 -9.55
CA SER A 75 14.31 10.22 -9.90
C SER A 75 12.96 10.46 -9.23
N ALA A 76 12.94 10.98 -8.00
CA ALA A 76 11.73 11.35 -7.27
C ALA A 76 11.04 12.54 -7.93
N MET A 77 11.81 13.57 -8.30
CA MET A 77 11.31 14.74 -9.01
C MET A 77 10.61 14.35 -10.32
N TYR A 78 11.24 13.48 -11.12
CA TYR A 78 10.66 12.99 -12.37
C TYR A 78 9.35 12.20 -12.18
N ARG A 79 9.17 11.61 -10.99
CA ARG A 79 7.99 10.80 -10.63
C ARG A 79 6.98 11.55 -9.77
N GLU A 80 7.17 12.85 -9.58
CA GLU A 80 6.33 13.70 -8.73
C GLU A 80 6.21 13.16 -7.29
N MET A 81 7.29 12.58 -6.77
CA MET A 81 7.36 12.06 -5.40
C MET A 81 7.97 13.11 -4.45
N ASP A 82 7.63 13.02 -3.16
CA ASP A 82 8.23 13.89 -2.14
C ASP A 82 9.73 13.61 -1.98
N GLU A 83 10.55 14.53 -2.47
CA GLU A 83 12.01 14.46 -2.47
C GLU A 83 12.56 14.22 -1.07
N THR A 84 12.00 14.90 -0.07
CA THR A 84 12.46 14.80 1.33
C THR A 84 12.25 13.40 1.89
N SER A 85 11.11 12.76 1.61
CA SER A 85 10.83 11.40 2.03
C SER A 85 11.70 10.39 1.28
N ILE A 86 11.91 10.59 -0.03
CA ILE A 86 12.78 9.71 -0.83
C ILE A 86 14.23 9.79 -0.40
N GLU A 87 14.75 10.99 -0.09
CA GLU A 87 16.09 11.17 0.45
C GLU A 87 16.27 10.39 1.76
N LYS A 88 15.28 10.46 2.67
CA LYS A 88 15.29 9.69 3.92
C LYS A 88 15.29 8.19 3.67
N MET A 89 14.47 7.70 2.74
CA MET A 89 14.44 6.28 2.36
C MET A 89 15.80 5.84 1.80
N CYS A 90 16.38 6.62 0.89
CA CYS A 90 17.70 6.36 0.31
C CYS A 90 18.76 6.18 1.41
N LYS A 91 18.81 7.13 2.36
CA LYS A 91 19.74 7.09 3.50
C LYS A 91 19.56 5.84 4.36
N VAL A 92 18.32 5.40 4.61
CA VAL A 92 18.04 4.17 5.35
C VAL A 92 18.54 2.93 4.60
N VAL A 93 18.26 2.85 3.30
CA VAL A 93 18.72 1.73 2.45
C VAL A 93 20.24 1.65 2.41
N MET A 94 20.92 2.79 2.25
CA MET A 94 22.38 2.84 2.24
C MET A 94 22.98 2.45 3.61
N ALA A 95 22.36 2.89 4.70
CA ALA A 95 22.77 2.49 6.05
C ALA A 95 22.62 0.97 6.26
N HIS A 96 21.52 0.38 5.76
CA HIS A 96 21.31 -1.06 5.79
C HIS A 96 22.44 -1.82 5.07
N CYS A 97 22.86 -1.34 3.89
CA CYS A 97 23.98 -1.94 3.16
C CYS A 97 25.34 -1.80 3.90
N LYS A 98 25.58 -0.69 4.61
CA LYS A 98 26.79 -0.49 5.42
C LYS A 98 26.84 -1.44 6.63
N ASN A 99 25.71 -1.66 7.29
CA ASN A 99 25.63 -2.51 8.48
C ASN A 99 25.93 -3.99 8.20
N ARG A 100 25.67 -4.48 6.98
CA ARG A 100 25.99 -5.87 6.59
C ARG A 100 27.48 -6.11 6.31
N ARG A 101 28.29 -5.04 6.13
CA ARG A 101 29.75 -5.17 5.93
C ARG A 101 30.54 -5.28 7.24
N ASN A 102 29.92 -4.93 8.37
CA ASN A 102 30.49 -5.07 9.71
C ASN A 102 30.10 -6.41 10.33
#